data_AF-A0A3S0HFF4-F1
#
_entry.id   AF-A0A3S0HFF4-F1
#
_cell.length_a   1.000
_cell.length_b   1.000
_cell.length_c   1.000
_cell.angle_alpha   90.00
_cell.angle_beta   90.00
_cell.angle_gamma   90.00
#
_symmetry.space_group_name_H-M   'P 1'
#
loop_
_entity.id
_entity.type
_entity.pdbx_description
1 polymer ?
#
loop_
_entity_poly.entity_id
_entity_poly.type
_entity_poly.pdbx_seq_one_letter_code
_entity_poly.pdbx_strand_id
1 'polypeptide(L)'
;MAFSLIESAAEMKAPQASATKIQFSLIWEHLFSPPIRASAAGRQFQERIAARMLASIRECPSLDAVHLLSFCINALGLSATTAESRYGEPWRAFHMDLLAWMKTHLGPLLERYPRMSEYFVEGIEYDAPNHTLIRWYVKGGQRQPHPETLLLTHRESIRQPSDSDQKPRGASNSLARILRTAESAAQQILGLARRTINP
;
A
#
# COMPACT_ATOMS: atom_id res chain seq x y z
N MET A 1 6.05 7.92 -20.41
CA MET A 1 6.84 6.82 -20.99
C MET A 1 7.04 5.66 -20.01
N ALA A 2 7.82 5.81 -18.93
CA ALA A 2 7.98 4.69 -17.98
C ALA A 2 6.67 4.31 -17.28
N PHE A 3 5.93 5.31 -16.76
CA PHE A 3 4.66 5.04 -16.09
C PHE A 3 3.59 4.48 -17.05
N SER A 4 3.51 4.99 -18.27
CA SER A 4 2.59 4.47 -19.29
C SER A 4 2.89 3.02 -19.68
N LEU A 5 4.15 2.59 -19.64
CA LEU A 5 4.51 1.18 -19.83
C LEU A 5 3.99 0.30 -18.68
N ILE A 6 4.05 0.81 -17.44
CA ILE A 6 3.48 0.13 -16.27
C ILE A 6 1.96 0.03 -16.40
N GLU A 7 1.28 1.11 -16.77
CA GLU A 7 -0.17 1.13 -17.01
C GLU A 7 -0.57 0.09 -18.06
N SER A 8 0.07 0.08 -19.23
CA SER A 8 -0.21 -0.90 -20.27
C SER A 8 0.03 -2.36 -19.83
N ALA A 9 1.04 -2.60 -19.00
CA ALA A 9 1.30 -3.94 -18.46
C ALA A 9 0.34 -4.33 -17.34
N ALA A 10 -0.22 -3.37 -16.62
CA ALA A 10 -1.19 -3.58 -15.55
C ALA A 10 -2.56 -4.01 -16.12
N GLU A 11 -2.95 -3.52 -17.29
CA GLU A 11 -4.19 -3.90 -17.98
C GLU A 11 -4.18 -5.30 -18.58
N MET A 12 -3.02 -5.94 -18.65
CA MET A 12 -2.86 -7.23 -19.31
C MET A 12 -3.67 -8.33 -18.60
N LYS A 13 -4.60 -8.93 -19.35
CA LYS A 13 -5.33 -10.13 -18.95
C LYS A 13 -4.60 -11.36 -19.48
N ALA A 14 -3.76 -11.96 -18.64
CA ALA A 14 -3.04 -13.18 -18.98
C ALA A 14 -2.95 -14.10 -17.76
N PRO A 15 -2.78 -15.43 -17.97
CA PRO A 15 -2.45 -16.34 -16.89
C PRO A 15 -1.23 -15.85 -16.12
N GLN A 16 -1.22 -16.10 -14.81
CA GLN A 16 -0.22 -15.55 -13.90
C GLN A 16 1.23 -15.68 -14.36
N ALA A 17 1.60 -16.84 -14.92
CA ALA A 17 2.97 -17.11 -15.34
C ALA A 17 3.39 -16.19 -16.50
N SER A 18 2.49 -15.95 -17.45
CA SER A 18 2.70 -14.98 -18.53
C SER A 18 2.70 -13.56 -18.00
N ALA A 19 1.77 -13.23 -17.10
CA ALA A 19 1.70 -11.92 -16.48
C ALA A 19 2.98 -11.57 -15.72
N THR A 20 3.50 -12.52 -14.94
CA THR A 20 4.75 -12.38 -14.18
C THR A 20 5.95 -12.12 -15.08
N LYS A 21 6.07 -12.82 -16.22
CA LYS A 21 7.18 -12.58 -17.17
C LYS A 21 7.22 -11.13 -17.66
N ILE A 22 6.07 -10.53 -17.97
CA ILE A 22 6.02 -9.15 -18.45
C ILE A 22 6.14 -8.17 -17.28
N GLN A 23 5.26 -8.31 -16.29
CA GLN A 23 5.12 -7.33 -15.21
C GLN A 23 6.34 -7.32 -14.29
N PHE A 24 6.84 -8.50 -13.90
CA PHE A 24 8.01 -8.62 -13.06
C PHE A 24 9.30 -8.59 -13.88
N SER A 25 9.54 -9.61 -14.71
CA SER A 25 10.87 -9.80 -15.32
C SER A 25 11.23 -8.73 -16.35
N LEU A 26 10.29 -8.28 -17.18
CA LEU A 26 10.59 -7.27 -18.21
C LEU A 26 10.46 -5.83 -17.72
N ILE A 27 9.53 -5.55 -16.81
CA ILE A 27 9.22 -4.17 -16.40
C ILE A 27 9.78 -3.88 -15.02
N TRP A 28 9.32 -4.59 -13.99
CA TRP A 28 9.68 -4.30 -12.61
C TRP A 28 11.18 -4.41 -12.36
N GLU A 29 11.78 -5.56 -12.68
CA GLU A 29 13.20 -5.81 -12.43
C GLU A 29 14.10 -4.82 -13.14
N HIS A 30 13.69 -4.32 -14.30
CA HIS A 30 14.47 -3.37 -15.09
C HIS A 30 14.36 -1.95 -14.53
N LEU A 31 13.13 -1.46 -14.30
CA LEU A 31 12.87 -0.11 -13.80
C LEU A 31 13.37 0.09 -12.36
N PHE A 32 13.24 -0.94 -11.54
CA PHE A 32 13.66 -0.93 -10.13
C PHE A 32 15.00 -1.65 -9.91
N SER A 33 15.84 -1.72 -10.94
CA SER A 33 17.15 -2.38 -10.87
C SER A 33 18.18 -1.58 -10.04
N PRO A 34 19.15 -2.26 -9.38
CA PRO A 34 20.27 -1.60 -8.71
C PRO A 34 21.12 -0.71 -9.64
N PRO A 35 21.42 -1.08 -10.91
CA PRO A 35 22.14 -0.21 -11.84
C PRO A 35 21.48 1.15 -12.07
N ILE A 36 20.15 1.22 -12.21
CA ILE A 36 19.45 2.50 -12.32
C ILE A 36 19.63 3.30 -11.03
N ARG A 37 19.43 2.66 -9.87
CA ARG A 37 19.53 3.28 -8.54
C ARG A 37 20.94 3.80 -8.19
N ALA A 38 21.98 3.33 -8.87
CA ALA A 38 23.35 3.75 -8.58
C ALA A 38 23.56 5.27 -8.72
N SER A 39 22.84 5.91 -9.66
CA SER A 39 22.90 7.35 -9.88
C SER A 39 21.87 8.12 -9.05
N ALA A 40 22.14 9.39 -8.72
CA ALA A 40 21.19 10.26 -8.03
C ALA A 40 19.91 10.48 -8.86
N ALA A 41 20.05 10.66 -10.18
CA ALA A 41 18.91 10.80 -11.09
C ALA A 41 18.05 9.54 -11.13
N GLY A 42 18.67 8.35 -11.16
CA GLY A 42 17.96 7.08 -11.16
C GLY A 42 17.24 6.78 -9.84
N ARG A 43 17.80 7.18 -8.68
CA ARG A 43 17.08 7.14 -7.40
C ARG A 43 15.81 7.98 -7.43
N GLN A 44 15.94 9.25 -7.81
CA GLN A 44 14.79 10.15 -7.91
C GLN A 44 13.74 9.65 -8.91
N PHE A 45 14.20 9.05 -10.02
CA PHE A 45 13.30 8.41 -10.98
C PHE A 45 12.49 7.28 -10.35
N GLN A 46 13.14 6.33 -9.67
CA GLN A 46 12.47 5.21 -8.99
C GLN A 46 11.51 5.69 -7.90
N GLU A 47 11.95 6.65 -7.08
CA GLU A 47 11.13 7.25 -6.01
C GLU A 47 9.87 7.93 -6.57
N ARG A 48 9.99 8.69 -7.66
CA ARG A 48 8.84 9.35 -8.30
C ARG A 48 7.88 8.34 -8.93
N ILE A 49 8.38 7.28 -9.55
CA ILE A 49 7.53 6.22 -10.10
C ILE A 49 6.79 5.51 -8.97
N ALA A 50 7.49 5.09 -7.91
CA ALA A 50 6.88 4.46 -6.74
C ALA A 50 5.82 5.34 -6.07
N ALA A 51 6.12 6.63 -5.84
CA ALA A 51 5.19 7.57 -5.26
C ALA A 51 3.94 7.76 -6.12
N ARG A 52 4.11 7.88 -7.44
CA ARG A 52 2.99 7.97 -8.39
C ARG A 52 2.15 6.69 -8.38
N MET A 53 2.78 5.52 -8.35
CA MET A 53 2.05 4.24 -8.29
C MET A 53 1.20 4.14 -7.03
N LEU A 54 1.76 4.48 -5.87
CA LEU A 54 1.02 4.45 -4.60
C LEU A 54 -0.12 5.47 -4.58
N ALA A 55 0.10 6.67 -5.14
CA ALA A 55 -0.94 7.69 -5.27
C ALA A 55 -2.12 7.19 -6.12
N SER A 56 -1.84 6.61 -7.29
CA SER A 56 -2.88 6.04 -8.16
C SER A 56 -3.62 4.86 -7.52
N ILE A 57 -2.92 3.97 -6.81
CA ILE A 57 -3.56 2.84 -6.08
C ILE A 57 -4.54 3.34 -5.01
N ARG A 58 -4.25 4.47 -4.36
CA ARG A 58 -5.14 5.07 -3.36
C ARG A 58 -6.46 5.58 -3.95
N GLU A 59 -6.58 5.68 -5.27
CA GLU A 59 -7.81 6.05 -5.99
C GLU A 59 -8.74 4.85 -6.25
N CYS A 60 -8.41 3.66 -5.75
CA CYS A 60 -9.33 2.51 -5.75
C CYS A 60 -10.73 2.91 -5.26
N PRO A 61 -11.81 2.44 -5.92
CA PRO A 61 -11.84 1.28 -6.81
C PRO A 61 -11.84 1.62 -8.32
N SER A 62 -11.23 2.72 -8.77
CA SER A 62 -11.16 2.99 -10.22
C SER A 62 -10.47 1.82 -10.96
N LEU A 63 -10.91 1.52 -12.18
CA LEU A 63 -10.41 0.36 -12.93
C LEU A 63 -8.87 0.42 -13.09
N ASP A 64 -8.34 1.59 -13.38
CA ASP A 64 -6.90 1.80 -13.55
C ASP A 64 -6.14 1.57 -12.24
N ALA A 65 -6.68 2.06 -11.10
CA ALA A 65 -6.09 1.83 -9.79
C ALA A 65 -6.09 0.33 -9.41
N VAL A 66 -7.15 -0.39 -9.77
CA VAL A 66 -7.30 -1.83 -9.51
C VAL A 66 -6.31 -2.65 -10.35
N HIS A 67 -6.18 -2.33 -11.64
CA HIS A 67 -5.15 -2.93 -12.49
C HIS A 67 -3.74 -2.66 -11.96
N LEU A 68 -3.46 -1.43 -11.52
CA LEU A 68 -2.15 -1.07 -10.99
C LEU A 68 -1.85 -1.76 -9.65
N LEU A 69 -2.85 -1.89 -8.77
CA LEU A 69 -2.73 -2.67 -7.54
C LEU A 69 -2.40 -4.13 -7.85
N SER A 70 -3.15 -4.73 -8.77
CA SER A 70 -2.95 -6.09 -9.26
C SER A 70 -1.54 -6.31 -9.81
N PHE A 71 -1.05 -5.39 -10.65
CA PHE A 71 0.32 -5.37 -11.15
C PHE A 71 1.33 -5.41 -10.01
N CYS A 72 1.15 -4.55 -9.00
CA CYS A 72 2.08 -4.49 -7.87
C CYS A 72 2.08 -5.78 -7.06
N ILE A 73 0.91 -6.35 -6.78
CA ILE A 73 0.81 -7.62 -6.05
C ILE A 73 1.50 -8.74 -6.83
N ASN A 74 1.32 -8.80 -8.16
CA ASN A 74 1.94 -9.82 -8.96
C ASN A 74 3.47 -9.65 -9.06
N ALA A 75 3.95 -8.41 -9.17
CA ALA A 75 5.38 -8.13 -9.26
C ALA A 75 6.10 -8.28 -7.91
N LEU A 76 5.47 -7.87 -6.81
CA LEU A 76 6.13 -7.77 -5.50
C LEU A 76 5.81 -8.91 -4.56
N GLY A 77 4.70 -9.61 -4.77
CA GLY A 77 4.20 -10.58 -3.81
C GLY A 77 3.54 -9.93 -2.60
N LEU A 78 3.24 -10.77 -1.61
CA LEU A 78 2.43 -10.41 -0.45
C LEU A 78 3.26 -10.28 0.84
N SER A 79 4.57 -10.54 0.76
CA SER A 79 5.52 -10.36 1.85
C SER A 79 6.70 -9.50 1.40
N ALA A 80 7.03 -8.47 2.17
CA ALA A 80 8.20 -7.64 1.89
C ALA A 80 9.50 -8.39 2.16
N THR A 81 10.54 -8.07 1.39
CA THR A 81 11.89 -8.61 1.63
C THR A 81 12.47 -8.03 2.92
N THR A 82 13.18 -8.86 3.68
CA THR A 82 13.77 -8.44 4.95
C THR A 82 14.89 -7.42 4.74
N ALA A 83 15.20 -6.67 5.80
CA ALA A 83 16.26 -5.67 5.77
C ALA A 83 17.65 -6.28 5.53
N GLU A 84 17.85 -7.56 5.88
CA GLU A 84 19.13 -8.26 5.64
C GLU A 84 19.31 -8.66 4.17
N SER A 85 18.24 -8.68 3.36
CA SER A 85 18.32 -9.07 1.95
C SER A 85 18.78 -7.91 1.07
N ARG A 86 19.72 -8.16 0.14
CA ARG A 86 19.98 -7.23 -0.97
C ARG A 86 18.88 -7.26 -2.02
N TYR A 87 18.16 -8.37 -2.12
CA TYR A 87 17.03 -8.48 -3.03
C TYR A 87 15.88 -7.59 -2.55
N GLY A 88 15.35 -6.80 -3.47
CA GLY A 88 14.28 -5.83 -3.22
C GLY A 88 14.68 -4.55 -2.49
N GLU A 89 15.97 -4.34 -2.18
CA GLU A 89 16.44 -3.09 -1.59
C GLU A 89 15.98 -1.83 -2.34
N PRO A 90 15.99 -1.78 -3.69
CA PRO A 90 15.56 -0.58 -4.41
C PRO A 90 14.08 -0.21 -4.23
N TRP A 91 13.23 -1.18 -3.90
CA TRP A 91 11.77 -0.98 -3.84
C TRP A 91 11.15 -1.36 -2.50
N ARG A 92 11.95 -1.73 -1.50
CA ARG A 92 11.47 -2.20 -0.20
C ARG A 92 10.55 -1.20 0.50
N ALA A 93 10.94 0.07 0.53
CA ALA A 93 10.14 1.13 1.15
C ALA A 93 8.74 1.21 0.52
N PHE A 94 8.69 1.24 -0.82
CA PHE A 94 7.43 1.21 -1.57
C PHE A 94 6.59 -0.03 -1.28
N HIS A 95 7.21 -1.22 -1.24
CA HIS A 95 6.50 -2.46 -0.98
C HIS A 95 5.92 -2.50 0.43
N MET A 96 6.66 -2.01 1.43
CA MET A 96 6.15 -1.88 2.80
C MET A 96 4.95 -0.93 2.87
N ASP A 97 5.02 0.23 2.22
CA ASP A 97 3.94 1.21 2.20
C ASP A 97 2.69 0.66 1.49
N LEU A 98 2.88 -0.08 0.40
CA LEU A 98 1.81 -0.77 -0.31
C LEU A 98 1.13 -1.81 0.58
N LEU A 99 1.91 -2.69 1.22
CA LEU A 99 1.36 -3.72 2.12
C LEU A 99 0.62 -3.10 3.31
N ALA A 100 1.13 -2.01 3.88
CA ALA A 100 0.45 -1.28 4.94
C ALA A 100 -0.90 -0.74 4.46
N TRP A 101 -0.92 -0.09 3.29
CA TRP A 101 -2.17 0.39 2.68
C TRP A 101 -3.15 -0.75 2.42
N MET A 102 -2.69 -1.87 1.85
CA MET A 102 -3.53 -3.04 1.57
C MET A 102 -4.17 -3.58 2.85
N LYS A 103 -3.37 -3.79 3.90
CA LYS A 103 -3.86 -4.29 5.20
C LYS A 103 -4.98 -3.41 5.75
N THR A 104 -4.87 -2.09 5.61
CA THR A 104 -5.85 -1.15 6.18
C THR A 104 -7.09 -0.95 5.30
N HIS A 105 -6.92 -0.93 3.98
CA HIS A 105 -7.96 -0.44 3.06
C HIS A 105 -8.54 -1.49 2.14
N LEU A 106 -7.80 -2.55 1.80
CA LEU A 106 -8.19 -3.47 0.73
C LEU A 106 -9.37 -4.36 1.13
N GLY A 107 -9.42 -4.87 2.36
CA GLY A 107 -10.53 -5.69 2.86
C GLY A 107 -11.88 -4.96 2.76
N PRO A 108 -12.02 -3.75 3.35
CA PRO A 108 -13.24 -2.96 3.23
C PRO A 108 -13.61 -2.58 1.79
N LEU A 109 -12.62 -2.39 0.91
CA LEU A 109 -12.85 -2.15 -0.52
C LEU A 109 -13.41 -3.38 -1.22
N LEU A 110 -12.84 -4.56 -0.96
CA LEU A 110 -13.30 -5.83 -1.55
C LEU A 110 -14.69 -6.23 -1.05
N GLU A 111 -15.03 -5.93 0.20
CA GLU A 111 -16.40 -6.12 0.71
C GLU A 111 -17.40 -5.19 0.05
N ARG A 112 -17.02 -3.92 -0.17
CA ARG A 112 -17.89 -2.92 -0.80
C ARG A 112 -18.02 -3.14 -2.31
N TYR A 113 -16.96 -3.61 -2.95
CA TYR A 113 -16.88 -3.84 -4.39
C TYR A 113 -16.38 -5.27 -4.67
N PRO A 114 -17.22 -6.30 -4.46
CA PRO A 114 -16.80 -7.71 -4.55
C PRO A 114 -16.21 -8.11 -5.90
N ARG A 115 -16.65 -7.45 -6.97
CA ARG A 115 -16.19 -7.70 -8.34
C ARG A 115 -14.80 -7.11 -8.64
N MET A 116 -14.24 -6.32 -7.72
CA MET A 116 -12.92 -5.71 -7.90
C MET A 116 -11.82 -6.78 -8.06
N SER A 117 -11.91 -7.89 -7.34
CA SER A 117 -10.96 -9.00 -7.45
C SER A 117 -11.01 -9.73 -8.80
N GLU A 118 -12.11 -9.63 -9.57
CA GLU A 118 -12.21 -10.18 -10.93
C GLU A 118 -11.19 -9.54 -11.90
N TYR A 119 -10.68 -8.36 -11.55
CA TYR A 119 -9.69 -7.62 -12.34
C TYR A 119 -8.25 -7.86 -11.88
N PHE A 120 -8.04 -8.68 -10.86
CA PHE A 120 -6.70 -9.07 -10.48
C PHE A 120 -6.11 -10.06 -11.50
N VAL A 121 -4.78 -10.11 -11.58
CA VAL A 121 -4.07 -11.11 -12.38
C VAL A 121 -4.54 -12.49 -11.92
N GLU A 122 -4.79 -13.38 -12.89
CA GLU A 122 -5.26 -14.73 -12.59
C GLU A 122 -4.35 -15.39 -11.55
N GLY A 123 -4.94 -15.98 -10.51
CA GLY A 123 -4.21 -16.55 -9.39
C GLY A 123 -3.96 -15.58 -8.23
N ILE A 124 -4.50 -14.36 -8.23
CA ILE A 124 -4.66 -13.55 -7.02
C ILE A 124 -6.12 -13.62 -6.61
N GLU A 125 -6.39 -14.11 -5.40
CA GLU A 125 -7.74 -14.37 -4.92
C GLU A 125 -7.95 -13.76 -3.53
N TYR A 126 -9.15 -13.25 -3.28
CA TYR A 126 -9.57 -12.81 -1.96
C TYR A 126 -10.46 -13.86 -1.31
N ASP A 127 -9.95 -14.45 -0.24
CA ASP A 127 -10.69 -15.35 0.64
C ASP A 127 -11.47 -14.50 1.65
N ALA A 128 -12.71 -14.18 1.29
CA ALA A 128 -13.57 -13.32 2.09
C ALA A 128 -13.86 -13.87 3.51
N PRO A 129 -14.18 -15.17 3.72
CA PRO A 129 -14.33 -15.74 5.06
C PRO A 129 -13.14 -15.54 5.99
N ASN A 130 -11.91 -15.61 5.45
CA ASN A 130 -10.69 -15.47 6.24
C ASN A 130 -10.05 -14.08 6.14
N HIS A 131 -10.71 -13.12 5.47
CA HIS A 131 -10.18 -11.79 5.16
C HIS A 131 -8.74 -11.82 4.62
N THR A 132 -8.43 -12.81 3.78
CA THR A 132 -7.06 -13.10 3.39
C THR A 132 -6.90 -12.96 1.88
N LEU A 133 -5.91 -12.20 1.45
CA LEU A 133 -5.48 -12.19 0.05
C LEU A 133 -4.47 -13.32 -0.17
N ILE A 134 -4.74 -14.14 -1.18
CA ILE A 134 -3.94 -15.31 -1.52
C ILE A 134 -3.40 -15.12 -2.92
N ARG A 135 -2.10 -15.36 -3.09
CA ARG A 135 -1.49 -15.50 -4.41
C ARG A 135 -1.23 -16.98 -4.63
N TRP A 136 -1.74 -17.55 -5.71
CA TRP A 136 -1.51 -18.92 -6.14
C TRP A 136 -0.31 -18.93 -7.09
N TYR A 137 0.30 -20.09 -7.31
CA TYR A 137 1.21 -20.31 -8.43
C TYR A 137 0.98 -21.70 -9.01
N VAL A 138 1.28 -21.87 -10.31
CA VAL A 138 1.20 -23.17 -10.97
C VAL A 138 2.58 -23.81 -10.95
N LYS A 139 2.70 -24.99 -10.31
CA LYS A 139 3.91 -25.81 -10.33
C LYS A 139 3.55 -27.23 -10.71
N GLY A 140 4.17 -27.75 -11.77
CA GLY A 140 3.89 -29.09 -12.28
C GLY A 140 2.44 -29.28 -12.77
N GLY A 141 1.79 -28.21 -13.24
CA GLY A 141 0.39 -28.27 -13.70
C GLY A 141 -0.67 -28.22 -12.59
N GLN A 142 -0.27 -28.15 -11.31
CA GLN A 142 -1.19 -27.99 -10.19
C GLN A 142 -1.12 -26.57 -9.62
N ARG A 143 -2.28 -26.02 -9.24
CA ARG A 143 -2.36 -24.78 -8.45
C ARG A 143 -1.92 -25.08 -7.02
N GLN A 144 -0.94 -24.33 -6.55
CA GLN A 144 -0.47 -24.36 -5.17
C GLN A 144 -0.60 -22.95 -4.59
N PRO A 145 -1.01 -22.78 -3.32
CA PRO A 145 -0.97 -21.47 -2.71
C PRO A 145 0.50 -21.06 -2.60
N HIS A 146 0.82 -19.82 -2.97
CA HIS A 146 2.10 -19.24 -2.59
C HIS A 146 2.19 -19.25 -1.06
N PRO A 147 3.35 -19.56 -0.48
CA PRO A 147 3.52 -19.52 0.99
C PRO A 147 3.24 -18.12 1.59
N GLU A 148 3.03 -17.11 0.75
CA GLU A 148 2.72 -15.75 1.17
C GLU A 148 1.23 -15.49 1.01
N THR A 149 0.55 -15.29 2.13
CA THR A 149 -0.80 -14.76 2.21
C THR A 149 -0.77 -13.43 2.97
N LEU A 150 -1.75 -12.57 2.72
CA LEU A 150 -1.87 -11.30 3.41
C LEU A 150 -3.21 -11.21 4.13
N LEU A 151 -3.19 -11.21 5.46
CA LEU A 151 -4.37 -10.90 6.27
C LEU A 151 -4.72 -9.42 6.12
N LEU A 152 -5.97 -9.15 5.74
CA LEU A 152 -6.54 -7.82 5.61
C LEU A 152 -7.38 -7.48 6.84
N THR A 153 -7.46 -6.19 7.16
CA THR A 153 -8.30 -5.72 8.27
C THR A 153 -9.77 -5.86 7.87
N HIS A 154 -10.57 -6.52 8.71
CA HIS A 154 -12.02 -6.58 8.57
C HIS A 154 -12.67 -5.34 9.21
N ARG A 155 -13.78 -4.87 8.62
CA ARG A 155 -14.53 -3.69 9.08
C ARG A 155 -14.99 -3.76 10.54
N GLU A 156 -15.18 -4.96 11.10
CA GLU A 156 -15.51 -5.13 12.52
C GLU A 156 -14.33 -4.93 13.47
N SER A 157 -13.09 -4.95 12.98
CA SER A 157 -11.92 -4.57 13.78
C SER A 157 -11.81 -3.05 13.97
N ILE A 158 -12.61 -2.27 13.23
CA ILE A 158 -12.81 -0.82 13.42
C ILE A 158 -14.09 -0.62 14.25
N ARG A 159 -14.26 -1.38 15.34
CA ARG A 159 -15.19 -0.97 16.40
C ARG A 159 -14.47 0.04 17.28
N GLN A 160 -15.12 1.18 17.49
CA GLN A 160 -14.75 2.21 18.47
C GLN A 160 -14.41 1.55 19.82
N PRO A 161 -13.51 2.13 20.63
CA PRO A 161 -13.28 1.63 21.98
C PRO A 161 -14.63 1.57 22.71
N SER A 162 -15.00 0.36 23.15
CA SER A 162 -16.17 0.14 23.98
C SER A 162 -15.99 0.94 25.27
N ASP A 163 -17.00 1.75 25.62
CA ASP A 163 -17.07 2.56 26.86
C ASP A 163 -17.06 1.72 28.16
N SER A 164 -16.74 0.43 28.09
CA SER A 164 -16.84 -0.51 29.20
C SER A 164 -15.52 -0.83 29.91
N ASP A 165 -14.36 -0.34 29.44
CA ASP A 165 -13.07 -0.60 30.11
C ASP A 165 -12.34 0.69 30.51
N GLN A 166 -13.01 1.53 31.31
CA GLN A 166 -12.34 2.52 32.14
C GLN A 166 -12.35 2.09 33.61
N LYS A 167 -11.27 1.43 34.02
CA LYS A 167 -10.73 1.55 35.38
C LYS A 167 -9.36 2.23 35.30
N PRO A 168 -9.11 3.29 36.09
CA PRO A 168 -8.03 4.22 35.80
C PRO A 168 -6.69 3.64 36.27
N ARG A 169 -5.72 3.59 35.36
CA ARG A 169 -4.30 3.53 35.72
C ARG A 169 -3.61 4.74 35.12
N GLY A 170 -2.98 5.51 36.00
CA GLY A 170 -2.59 6.89 35.76
C GLY A 170 -1.59 7.05 34.63
N ALA A 171 -2.01 7.81 33.62
CA ALA A 171 -1.12 8.41 32.63
C ALA A 171 -1.86 9.57 31.94
N SER A 172 -2.23 10.63 32.67
CA SER A 172 -2.87 11.79 32.01
C SER A 172 -2.65 13.13 32.71
N ASN A 173 -1.40 13.45 33.04
CA ASN A 173 -1.03 14.80 33.49
C ASN A 173 -0.04 15.50 32.55
N SER A 174 0.68 14.78 31.68
CA SER A 174 1.62 15.38 30.72
C SER A 174 0.94 15.77 29.40
N LEU A 175 0.12 14.90 28.81
CA LEU A 175 -0.57 15.21 27.55
C LEU A 175 -1.59 16.34 27.69
N ALA A 176 -2.39 16.34 28.77
CA ALA A 176 -3.32 17.43 29.06
C ALA A 176 -2.62 18.76 29.35
N ARG A 177 -1.35 18.74 29.78
CA ARG A 177 -0.54 19.95 29.96
C ARG A 177 0.02 20.42 28.62
N ILE A 178 0.56 19.50 27.82
CA ILE A 178 1.07 19.78 26.48
C ILE A 178 -0.02 20.37 25.58
N LEU A 179 -1.22 19.78 25.59
CA LEU A 179 -2.35 20.27 24.81
C LEU A 179 -2.80 21.67 25.27
N ARG A 180 -2.91 21.92 26.58
CA ARG A 180 -3.23 23.26 27.09
C ARG A 180 -2.17 24.31 26.75
N THR A 181 -0.89 23.94 26.78
CA THR A 181 0.19 24.85 26.38
C THR A 181 0.13 25.15 24.88
N ALA A 182 -0.14 24.14 24.05
CA ALA A 182 -0.29 24.32 22.60
C ALA A 182 -1.49 25.21 22.25
N GLU A 183 -2.60 25.05 22.97
CA GLU A 183 -3.82 25.83 22.77
C GLU A 183 -3.63 27.30 23.20
N SER A 184 -2.95 27.54 24.32
CA SER A 184 -2.59 28.89 24.76
C SER A 184 -1.64 29.59 23.78
N ALA A 185 -0.68 28.87 23.19
CA ALA A 185 0.23 29.42 22.19
C ALA A 185 -0.50 29.79 20.90
N ALA A 186 -1.42 28.93 20.43
CA ALA A 186 -2.24 29.20 19.26
C ALA A 186 -3.13 30.45 19.44
N GLN A 187 -3.72 30.63 20.62
CA GLN A 187 -4.54 31.81 20.93
C GLN A 187 -3.72 33.11 20.99
N GLN A 188 -2.48 33.08 21.50
CA GLN A 188 -1.60 34.24 21.49
C GLN A 188 -1.18 34.64 20.07
N ILE A 189 -0.85 33.67 19.22
CA ILE A 189 -0.49 33.90 17.81
C ILE A 189 -1.67 34.53 17.04
N LEU A 190 -2.88 34.00 17.24
CA LEU A 190 -4.10 34.55 16.63
C LEU A 190 -4.44 35.96 17.16
N GLY A 191 -4.17 36.25 18.43
CA GLY A 191 -4.33 37.57 19.01
C GLY A 191 -3.34 38.61 18.44
N LEU A 192 -2.10 38.21 18.21
CA LEU A 192 -1.08 39.07 17.59
C LEU A 192 -1.38 39.34 16.12
N ALA A 193 -1.81 38.32 15.37
CA ALA A 193 -2.21 38.47 13.96
C ALA A 193 -3.42 39.39 13.76
N ARG A 194 -4.32 39.50 14.74
CA ARG A 194 -5.45 40.44 14.70
C ARG A 194 -5.05 41.89 14.98
N ARG A 195 -3.93 42.13 15.68
CA ARG A 195 -3.43 43.49 15.98
C ARG A 195 -2.59 44.09 14.85
N THR A 196 -2.10 43.28 13.92
CA THR A 196 -1.33 43.74 12.76
C THR A 196 -2.18 44.03 11.52
N ILE A 197 -3.48 43.74 11.55
CA ILE A 197 -4.40 43.88 10.38
C ILE A 197 -5.36 45.09 10.52
N ASN A 198 -5.35 45.81 11.65
CA ASN A 198 -5.96 47.13 11.77
C ASN A 198 -4.89 48.14 12.21
N PRO A 199 -4.56 49.18 11.40
CA PRO A 199 -3.65 50.24 11.82
C PRO A 199 -4.22 51.07 12.98
#